data_AF-M7PC94-F1
#
_entry.id   AF-M7PC94-F1
#
_cell.length_a   1.000
_cell.length_b   1.000
_cell.length_c   1.000
_cell.angle_alpha   90.00
_cell.angle_beta   90.00
_cell.angle_gamma   90.00
#
_symmetry.space_group_name_H-M   'P 1'
#
loop_
_entity.id
_entity.type
_entity.pdbx_description
1 polymer ?
#
loop_
_entity_poly.entity_id
_entity_poly.type
_entity_poly.pdbx_seq_one_letter_code
_entity_poly.pdbx_strand_id
1 'polypeptide(L)'
;MEHESINNFERYEEDLRIVLSDIHNLIGEIRSYHDERRKVAISAVERALDEANEIIGQMEIEVLQIPLSSRLQKKTKIQNKIAEINRIRKEFESFYRYEQYTEPFTLNEDLESLDQRNRLLSGTRKLEESSERLKNAQRVADETKEIGANILRDLGYQREQIVMTKNTLVEADSYVDKSMRTLKTMARRVTTNKLITYLIIFVLVFLIFAIIWNKLI
;
A
#
# COMPACT_ATOMS: atom_id res chain seq x y z
N MET A 1 3.88 9.22 -18.40
CA MET A 1 2.74 9.44 -17.48
C MET A 1 2.69 8.33 -16.43
N GLU A 2 2.26 7.09 -16.75
CA GLU A 2 2.15 6.03 -15.73
C GLU A 2 3.45 5.69 -14.97
N HIS A 3 4.56 5.49 -15.70
CA HIS A 3 5.87 5.24 -15.10
C HIS A 3 6.46 6.44 -14.35
N GLU A 4 6.02 7.65 -14.69
CA GLU A 4 6.51 8.91 -14.12
C GLU A 4 5.89 9.16 -12.75
N SER A 5 4.57 8.97 -12.61
CA SER A 5 3.88 9.06 -11.32
C SER A 5 4.32 7.96 -10.34
N ILE A 6 4.67 6.77 -10.84
CA ILE A 6 5.24 5.69 -10.01
C ILE A 6 6.62 6.10 -9.47
N ASN A 7 7.48 6.69 -10.31
CA ASN A 7 8.79 7.17 -9.92
C ASN A 7 8.70 8.35 -8.93
N ASN A 8 7.82 9.32 -9.19
CA ASN A 8 7.58 10.44 -8.28
C ASN A 8 7.11 9.96 -6.90
N PHE A 9 6.19 8.98 -6.85
CA PHE A 9 5.78 8.38 -5.59
C PHE A 9 6.95 7.73 -4.84
N GLU A 10 7.84 7.03 -5.53
CA GLU A 10 9.01 6.39 -4.92
C GLU A 10 10.02 7.41 -4.40
N ARG A 11 10.18 8.54 -5.09
CA ARG A 11 10.99 9.67 -4.62
C ARG A 11 10.40 10.26 -3.33
N TYR A 12 9.11 10.57 -3.31
CA TYR A 12 8.46 11.04 -2.09
C TYR A 12 8.49 10.00 -0.94
N GLU A 13 8.44 8.71 -1.25
CA GLU A 13 8.63 7.63 -0.25
C GLU A 13 10.06 7.60 0.32
N GLU A 14 11.07 7.92 -0.48
CA GLU A 14 12.45 8.09 -0.04
C GLU A 14 12.61 9.34 0.83
N ASP A 15 12.12 10.48 0.36
CA ASP A 15 12.19 11.77 1.06
C ASP A 15 11.53 11.66 2.44
N LEU A 16 10.33 11.06 2.51
CA LEU A 16 9.64 10.83 3.78
C LEU A 16 10.45 9.97 4.74
N ARG A 17 11.18 8.96 4.22
CA ARG A 17 11.99 8.08 5.06
C ARG A 17 13.17 8.82 5.69
N ILE A 18 13.79 9.72 4.93
CA ILE A 18 14.87 10.58 5.42
C ILE A 18 14.33 11.48 6.53
N VAL A 19 13.22 12.18 6.29
CA VAL A 19 12.60 13.05 7.30
C VAL A 19 12.20 12.27 8.56
N LEU A 20 11.62 11.07 8.43
CA LEU A 20 11.29 10.23 9.58
C LEU A 20 12.52 9.79 10.38
N SER A 21 13.64 9.50 9.71
CA SER A 21 14.91 9.20 10.37
C SER A 21 15.43 10.41 11.13
N ASP A 22 15.36 11.59 10.52
CA ASP A 22 15.80 12.85 11.14
C ASP A 22 14.95 13.19 12.36
N ILE A 23 13.63 12.99 12.30
CA ILE A 23 12.73 13.14 13.46
C ILE A 23 13.16 12.22 14.60
N HIS A 24 13.44 10.94 14.32
CA HIS A 24 13.89 10.00 15.36
C HIS A 24 15.22 10.42 16.00
N ASN A 25 16.18 10.89 15.19
CA ASN A 25 17.46 11.39 15.66
C ASN A 25 17.27 12.62 16.56
N LEU A 26 16.49 13.61 16.10
CA LEU A 26 16.19 14.81 16.87
C LEU A 26 15.46 14.51 18.19
N ILE A 27 14.51 13.57 18.20
CA ILE A 27 13.84 13.11 19.43
C ILE A 27 14.83 12.45 20.39
N GLY A 28 15.79 11.67 19.88
CA GLY A 28 16.89 11.10 20.68
C GLY A 28 17.80 12.17 21.29
N GLU A 29 18.14 13.20 20.52
CA GLU A 29 18.95 14.33 20.98
C GLU A 29 18.24 15.20 22.03
N ILE A 30 16.92 15.40 21.90
CA ILE A 30 16.10 16.12 22.90
C ILE A 30 16.26 15.50 24.30
N ARG A 31 16.42 14.18 24.41
CA ARG A 31 16.64 13.50 25.70
C ARG A 31 17.98 13.85 26.35
N SER A 32 18.93 14.38 25.59
CA SER A 32 20.31 14.65 26.01
C SER A 32 20.59 16.15 26.22
N TYR A 33 19.74 17.04 25.71
CA TYR A 33 19.92 18.49 25.84
C TYR A 33 19.21 19.07 27.07
N HIS A 34 19.84 20.07 27.69
CA HIS A 34 19.23 20.91 28.74
C HIS A 34 18.88 22.31 28.19
N ASP A 35 17.78 22.86 28.68
CA ASP A 35 17.23 24.22 28.49
C ASP A 35 17.17 24.77 27.05
N GLU A 36 18.11 25.63 26.64
CA GLU A 36 18.00 26.43 25.40
C GLU A 36 18.09 25.57 24.13
N ARG A 37 19.04 24.62 24.11
CA ARG A 37 19.26 23.72 22.96
C ARG A 37 18.08 22.78 22.76
N ARG A 38 17.40 22.44 23.86
CA ARG A 38 16.22 21.59 23.82
C ARG A 38 15.02 22.30 23.19
N LYS A 39 14.77 23.57 23.51
CA LYS A 39 13.70 24.36 22.86
C LYS A 39 13.90 24.45 21.35
N VAL A 40 15.14 24.66 20.90
CA VAL A 40 15.49 24.67 19.47
C VAL A 40 15.25 23.30 18.82
N ALA A 41 15.64 22.21 19.49
CA ALA A 41 15.43 20.86 19.01
C ALA A 41 13.94 20.48 18.93
N ILE A 42 13.12 20.89 19.92
CA ILE A 42 11.65 20.72 19.90
C ILE A 42 11.04 21.42 18.68
N SER A 43 11.40 22.69 18.44
CA SER A 43 10.92 23.43 17.26
C SER A 43 11.43 22.82 15.93
N ALA A 44 12.60 22.18 15.93
CA ALA A 44 13.09 21.44 14.77
C ALA A 44 12.25 20.18 14.50
N VAL A 45 11.87 19.43 15.55
CA VAL A 45 10.98 18.26 15.41
C VAL A 45 9.60 18.66 14.90
N GLU A 46 9.02 19.77 15.40
CA GLU A 46 7.74 20.27 14.90
C GLU A 46 7.79 20.57 13.41
N ARG A 47 8.83 21.29 12.96
CA ARG A 47 9.03 21.61 11.54
C ARG A 47 9.21 20.35 10.69
N ALA A 48 9.98 19.38 11.15
CA ALA A 48 10.17 18.11 10.44
C ALA A 48 8.88 17.28 10.39
N LEU A 49 8.04 17.31 11.44
CA LEU A 49 6.72 16.68 11.42
C LEU A 49 5.77 17.34 10.43
N ASP A 50 5.84 18.66 10.27
CA ASP A 50 5.05 19.39 9.28
C ASP A 50 5.52 19.08 7.85
N GLU A 51 6.83 19.04 7.61
CA GLU A 51 7.43 18.60 6.35
C GLU A 51 7.01 17.16 5.99
N ALA A 52 7.03 16.24 6.96
CA ALA A 52 6.55 14.87 6.75
C ALA A 52 5.08 14.82 6.31
N ASN A 53 4.22 15.69 6.87
CA ASN A 53 2.81 15.77 6.45
C ASN A 53 2.66 16.38 5.05
N GLU A 54 3.49 17.35 4.67
CA GLU A 54 3.50 17.91 3.32
C GLU A 54 3.88 16.85 2.29
N ILE A 55 4.92 16.05 2.56
CA ILE A 55 5.34 14.94 1.69
C ILE A 55 4.22 13.90 1.57
N ILE A 56 3.52 13.57 2.66
CA ILE A 56 2.33 12.71 2.61
C ILE A 56 1.26 13.28 1.68
N GLY A 57 0.98 14.58 1.76
CA GLY A 57 0.04 15.26 0.86
C GLY A 57 0.44 15.11 -0.61
N GLN A 58 1.73 15.26 -0.94
CA GLN A 58 2.25 15.05 -2.29
C GLN A 58 2.11 13.58 -2.73
N MET A 59 2.41 12.62 -1.85
CA MET A 59 2.21 11.19 -2.12
C MET A 59 0.74 10.86 -2.41
N GLU A 60 -0.20 11.47 -1.70
CA GLU A 60 -1.63 11.28 -1.91
C GLU A 60 -2.07 11.79 -3.28
N ILE A 61 -1.58 12.96 -3.71
CA ILE A 61 -1.84 13.53 -5.03
C ILE A 61 -1.29 12.62 -6.13
N GLU A 62 -0.03 12.17 -6.02
CA GLU A 62 0.60 11.30 -7.02
C GLU A 62 -0.08 9.94 -7.13
N VAL A 63 -0.53 9.36 -6.01
CA VAL A 63 -1.26 8.09 -5.99
C VAL A 63 -2.55 8.15 -6.83
N LEU A 64 -3.18 9.31 -6.97
CA LEU A 64 -4.36 9.47 -7.84
C LEU A 64 -4.04 9.28 -9.32
N GLN A 65 -2.78 9.52 -9.72
CA GLN A 65 -2.31 9.37 -11.11
C GLN A 65 -1.86 7.93 -11.42
N ILE A 66 -1.67 7.09 -10.41
CA ILE A 66 -1.22 5.70 -10.54
C ILE A 66 -2.41 4.79 -10.93
N PRO A 67 -2.25 3.79 -11.80
CA PRO A 67 -3.32 2.85 -12.18
C PRO A 67 -3.89 2.08 -11.00
N LEU A 68 -5.17 1.69 -11.11
CA LEU A 68 -5.92 0.98 -10.07
C LEU A 68 -5.23 -0.29 -9.56
N SER A 69 -4.54 -1.03 -10.44
CA SER A 69 -3.80 -2.25 -10.10
C SER A 69 -2.71 -2.06 -9.04
N SER A 70 -2.01 -0.92 -9.07
CA SER A 70 -0.89 -0.60 -8.15
C SER A 70 -1.27 0.44 -7.09
N ARG A 71 -2.35 1.21 -7.33
CA ARG A 71 -2.83 2.28 -6.46
C ARG A 71 -3.20 1.80 -5.06
N LEU A 72 -3.86 0.65 -4.96
CA LEU A 72 -4.33 0.11 -3.68
C LEU A 72 -3.17 -0.22 -2.72
N GLN A 73 -2.11 -0.84 -3.24
CA GLN A 73 -0.92 -1.16 -2.47
C GLN A 73 -0.23 0.13 -1.96
N LYS A 74 -0.07 1.12 -2.85
CA LYS A 74 0.54 2.41 -2.50
C LYS A 74 -0.31 3.23 -1.52
N LYS A 75 -1.65 3.22 -1.65
CA LYS A 75 -2.56 3.81 -0.64
C LYS A 75 -2.38 3.17 0.74
N THR A 76 -2.28 1.85 0.81
CA THR A 76 -2.05 1.13 2.07
C THR A 76 -0.71 1.54 2.71
N LYS A 77 0.34 1.71 1.90
CA LYS A 77 1.64 2.21 2.38
C LYS A 77 1.53 3.63 2.95
N ILE A 78 0.85 4.57 2.27
CA ILE A 78 0.62 5.93 2.77
C ILE A 78 -0.06 5.88 4.15
N GLN A 79 -1.12 5.07 4.29
CA GLN A 79 -1.86 4.97 5.54
C GLN A 79 -1.01 4.43 6.70
N ASN A 80 -0.14 3.45 6.44
CA ASN A 80 0.82 2.97 7.44
C ASN A 80 1.79 4.07 7.86
N LYS A 81 2.24 4.91 6.92
CA LYS A 81 3.13 6.05 7.20
C LYS A 81 2.42 7.15 8.00
N ILE A 82 1.17 7.46 7.68
CA ILE A 82 0.33 8.37 8.48
C ILE A 82 0.19 7.85 9.92
N ALA A 83 -0.05 6.55 10.10
CA ALA A 83 -0.15 5.96 11.43
C ALA A 83 1.19 6.05 12.21
N GLU A 84 2.32 5.88 11.53
CA GLU A 84 3.67 6.05 12.09
C GLU A 84 3.92 7.49 12.55
N ILE A 85 3.69 8.48 11.68
CA ILE A 85 3.83 9.91 12.00
C ILE A 85 2.96 10.30 13.19
N ASN A 86 1.70 9.83 13.24
CA ASN A 86 0.80 10.12 14.34
C ASN A 86 1.25 9.51 15.68
N ARG A 87 1.90 8.34 15.66
CA ARG A 87 2.48 7.75 16.88
C ARG A 87 3.65 8.59 17.38
N ILE A 88 4.55 8.97 16.48
CA ILE A 88 5.70 9.82 16.79
C ILE A 88 5.23 11.17 17.34
N ARG A 89 4.24 11.80 16.71
CA ARG A 89 3.64 13.06 17.20
C ARG A 89 3.09 12.92 18.61
N LYS A 90 2.34 11.85 18.91
CA LYS A 90 1.81 11.61 20.27
C LYS A 90 2.92 11.40 21.30
N GLU A 91 3.96 10.65 20.95
CA GLU A 91 5.11 10.43 21.81
C GLU A 91 5.81 11.77 22.09
N PHE A 92 6.07 12.56 21.05
CA PHE A 92 6.65 13.90 21.14
C PHE A 92 5.81 14.86 22.01
N GLU A 93 4.50 14.95 21.79
CA GLU A 93 3.61 15.79 22.60
C GLU A 93 3.59 15.37 24.08
N SER A 94 3.71 14.08 24.37
CA SER A 94 3.78 13.58 25.75
C SER A 94 5.06 14.02 26.46
N PHE A 95 6.19 14.08 25.76
CA PHE A 95 7.45 14.60 26.29
C PHE A 95 7.39 16.10 26.57
N TYR A 96 6.77 16.86 25.66
CA TYR A 96 6.62 18.30 25.82
C TYR A 96 5.65 18.69 26.96
N ARG A 97 4.53 17.96 27.09
CA ARG A 97 3.48 18.28 28.07
C ARG A 97 3.87 17.97 29.51
N TYR A 98 4.79 17.03 29.76
CA TYR A 98 5.26 16.69 31.11
C TYR A 98 6.10 17.81 31.76
N GLU A 99 6.85 18.59 30.98
CA GLU A 99 7.79 19.59 31.52
C GLU A 99 7.23 20.99 31.70
N GLN A 100 6.24 21.39 30.89
CA GLN A 100 5.58 22.68 31.05
C GLN A 100 4.90 22.85 32.43
N TYR A 101 4.62 21.74 33.14
CA TYR A 101 4.08 21.74 34.50
C TYR A 101 5.16 21.69 35.60
N THR A 102 6.44 21.58 35.25
CA THR A 102 7.56 21.39 36.20
C THR A 102 8.53 22.58 36.23
N GLU A 103 8.06 23.78 35.90
CA GLU A 103 8.82 25.02 36.18
C GLU A 103 8.78 25.31 37.70
N PRO A 104 9.93 25.48 38.39
CA PRO A 104 9.95 25.77 39.82
C PRO A 104 9.27 27.10 40.11
N PHE A 105 8.29 27.05 41.01
CA PHE A 105 7.57 28.22 41.52
C PHE A 105 8.53 29.11 42.33
N THR A 106 9.25 30.03 41.69
CA THR A 106 9.97 31.11 42.37
C THR A 106 9.01 32.28 42.56
N LEU A 107 8.40 32.36 43.75
CA LEU A 107 7.62 33.52 44.20
C LEU A 107 8.46 34.81 44.09
N ASN A 108 8.04 35.73 43.23
CA ASN A 108 8.34 37.16 43.36
C ASN A 108 7.00 37.89 43.26
N GLU A 109 6.45 38.24 44.41
CA GLU A 109 5.05 38.67 44.66
C GLU A 109 4.65 40.01 44.00
N ASP A 110 5.59 40.80 43.46
CA ASP A 110 5.30 42.17 43.01
C ASP A 110 5.08 42.35 41.48
N LEU A 111 5.30 41.30 40.67
CA LEU A 111 4.98 41.31 39.21
C LEU A 111 3.69 40.55 38.84
N GLU A 112 3.02 39.93 39.82
CA GLU A 112 1.99 38.90 39.57
C GLU A 112 0.75 39.39 38.82
N SER A 113 0.26 40.62 39.05
CA SER A 113 -1.06 41.00 38.50
C SER A 113 -1.07 41.24 36.98
N LEU A 114 0.03 41.74 36.41
CA LEU A 114 0.15 41.99 34.97
C LEU A 114 0.56 40.72 34.21
N ASP A 115 1.43 39.90 34.80
CA ASP A 115 1.90 38.67 34.18
C ASP A 115 0.83 37.58 34.22
N GLN A 116 0.04 37.49 35.30
CA GLN A 116 -1.08 36.55 35.40
C GLN A 116 -2.18 36.85 34.37
N ARG A 117 -2.45 38.12 34.06
CA ARG A 117 -3.42 38.49 33.02
C ARG A 117 -2.92 38.17 31.61
N ASN A 118 -1.64 38.43 31.32
CA ASN A 118 -1.00 38.04 30.05
C ASN A 118 -0.93 36.51 29.91
N ARG A 119 -0.68 35.78 31.01
CA ARG A 119 -0.64 34.31 31.05
C ARG A 119 -2.01 33.67 30.84
N LEU A 120 -3.06 34.26 31.41
CA LEU A 120 -4.44 33.84 31.14
C LEU A 120 -4.86 34.13 29.70
N LEU A 121 -4.55 35.33 29.17
CA LEU A 121 -4.86 35.66 27.77
C LEU A 121 -4.10 34.79 26.77
N SER A 122 -2.82 34.50 27.02
CA SER A 122 -2.03 33.59 26.18
C SER A 122 -2.44 32.12 26.35
N GLY A 123 -2.83 31.71 27.55
CA GLY A 123 -3.43 30.39 27.82
C GLY A 123 -4.75 30.20 27.05
N THR A 124 -5.62 31.21 27.02
CA THR A 124 -6.88 31.18 26.27
C THR A 124 -6.64 31.15 24.77
N ARG A 125 -5.71 31.97 24.22
CA ARG A 125 -5.37 31.92 22.79
C ARG A 125 -4.79 30.58 22.37
N LYS A 126 -3.88 30.00 23.18
CA LYS A 126 -3.33 28.66 22.90
C LYS A 126 -4.39 27.57 23.00
N LEU A 127 -5.35 27.69 23.90
CA LEU A 127 -6.50 26.77 24.00
C LEU A 127 -7.41 26.86 22.78
N GLU A 128 -7.70 28.08 22.33
CA GLU A 128 -8.51 28.32 21.13
C GLU A 128 -7.83 27.78 19.88
N GLU A 129 -6.53 28.05 19.71
CA GLU A 129 -5.70 27.50 18.63
C GLU A 129 -5.60 25.96 18.70
N SER A 130 -5.42 25.39 19.90
CA SER A 130 -5.39 23.95 20.08
C SER A 130 -6.76 23.32 19.80
N SER A 131 -7.85 23.97 20.19
CA SER A 131 -9.22 23.53 19.90
C SER A 131 -9.51 23.56 18.40
N GLU A 132 -9.07 24.60 17.68
CA GLU A 132 -9.19 24.69 16.23
C GLU A 132 -8.37 23.61 15.51
N ARG A 133 -7.13 23.38 15.96
CA ARG A 133 -6.28 22.28 15.46
C ARG A 133 -6.91 20.91 15.72
N LEU A 134 -7.50 20.69 16.88
CA LEU A 134 -8.13 19.42 17.26
C LEU A 134 -9.41 19.17 16.44
N LYS A 135 -10.19 20.22 16.16
CA LYS A 135 -11.34 20.17 15.26
C LYS A 135 -10.92 19.87 13.82
N ASN A 136 -9.84 20.48 13.34
CA ASN A 136 -9.26 20.17 12.04
C ASN A 136 -8.72 18.74 11.97
N ALA A 137 -8.02 18.28 13.00
CA ALA A 137 -7.52 16.91 13.10
C ALA A 137 -8.67 15.88 13.11
N GLN A 138 -9.77 16.19 13.80
CA GLN A 138 -10.97 15.36 13.79
C GLN A 138 -11.60 15.29 12.39
N ARG A 139 -11.76 16.43 11.71
CA ARG A 139 -12.29 16.47 10.35
C ARG A 139 -11.43 15.63 9.39
N VAL A 140 -10.12 15.82 9.43
CA VAL A 140 -9.17 15.04 8.61
C VAL A 140 -9.24 13.55 8.96
N ALA A 141 -9.36 13.20 10.25
CA ALA A 141 -9.51 11.81 10.67
C ALA A 141 -10.81 11.19 10.18
N ASP A 142 -11.91 11.95 10.15
CA ASP A 142 -13.21 11.47 9.66
C ASP A 142 -13.21 11.32 8.13
N GLU A 143 -12.63 12.27 7.39
CA GLU A 143 -12.36 12.13 5.95
C GLU A 143 -11.47 10.90 5.66
N THR A 144 -10.44 10.67 6.49
CA THR A 144 -9.57 9.49 6.38
C THR A 144 -10.32 8.18 6.68
N LYS A 145 -11.23 8.17 7.66
CA LYS A 145 -12.07 6.99 7.97
C LYS A 145 -12.99 6.67 6.79
N GLU A 146 -13.58 7.68 6.16
CA GLU A 146 -14.45 7.49 5.00
C GLU A 146 -13.68 6.92 3.81
N ILE A 147 -12.50 7.47 3.52
CA ILE A 147 -11.59 6.94 2.50
C ILE A 147 -11.17 5.51 2.83
N GLY A 148 -10.83 5.22 4.10
CA GLY A 148 -10.49 3.88 4.58
C GLY A 148 -11.63 2.88 4.42
N ALA A 149 -12.87 3.28 4.73
CA ALA A 149 -14.06 2.45 4.54
C ALA A 149 -14.32 2.16 3.05
N ASN A 150 -14.11 3.15 2.18
CA ASN A 150 -14.22 2.96 0.73
C ASN A 150 -13.13 2.01 0.21
N ILE A 151 -11.89 2.12 0.72
CA ILE A 151 -10.80 1.19 0.37
C ILE A 151 -11.11 -0.25 0.82
N LEU A 152 -11.64 -0.44 2.03
CA LEU A 152 -12.06 -1.76 2.52
C LEU A 152 -13.15 -2.36 1.64
N ARG A 153 -14.08 -1.53 1.15
CA ARG A 153 -15.11 -1.95 0.20
C ARG A 153 -14.51 -2.37 -1.14
N ASP A 154 -13.58 -1.58 -1.67
CA ASP A 154 -12.86 -1.89 -2.91
C ASP A 154 -12.00 -3.16 -2.80
N LEU A 155 -11.34 -3.38 -1.65
CA LEU A 155 -10.61 -4.61 -1.33
C LEU A 155 -11.54 -5.82 -1.31
N GLY A 156 -12.74 -5.66 -0.75
CA GLY A 156 -13.80 -6.67 -0.80
C GLY A 156 -14.17 -7.05 -2.23
N TYR A 157 -14.44 -6.05 -3.07
CA TYR A 157 -14.76 -6.26 -4.49
C TYR A 157 -13.60 -6.88 -5.27
N GLN A 158 -12.35 -6.48 -5.02
CA GLN A 158 -11.18 -7.08 -5.67
C GLN A 158 -10.97 -8.53 -5.25
N ARG A 159 -11.16 -8.87 -3.97
CA ARG A 159 -11.11 -10.25 -3.50
C ARG A 159 -12.15 -11.12 -4.21
N GLU A 160 -13.36 -10.59 -4.38
CA GLU A 160 -14.43 -11.28 -5.10
C GLU A 160 -14.07 -11.52 -6.58
N GLN A 161 -13.52 -10.52 -7.27
CA GLN A 161 -13.06 -10.67 -8.66
C GLN A 161 -11.93 -11.70 -8.82
N ILE A 162 -10.97 -11.74 -7.88
CA ILE A 162 -9.89 -12.73 -7.89
C ILE A 162 -10.47 -14.14 -7.68
N VAL A 163 -11.42 -14.30 -6.75
CA VAL A 163 -12.09 -15.59 -6.51
C VAL A 163 -12.85 -16.04 -7.76
N MET A 164 -13.59 -15.14 -8.41
CA MET A 164 -14.30 -15.45 -9.66
C MET A 164 -13.34 -15.84 -10.78
N THR A 165 -12.28 -15.08 -11.00
CA THR A 165 -11.26 -15.39 -12.01
C THR A 165 -10.59 -16.74 -11.76
N LYS A 166 -10.28 -17.05 -10.49
CA LYS A 166 -9.71 -18.35 -10.10
C LYS A 166 -10.69 -19.49 -10.37
N ASN A 167 -11.96 -19.32 -10.04
CA ASN A 167 -12.98 -20.34 -10.28
C ASN A 167 -13.17 -20.59 -11.78
N THR A 168 -13.24 -19.53 -12.59
CA THR A 168 -13.29 -19.62 -14.06
C THR A 168 -12.06 -20.32 -14.64
N LEU A 169 -10.87 -20.06 -14.09
CA LEU A 169 -9.64 -20.72 -14.52
C LEU A 169 -9.65 -22.22 -14.21
N VAL A 170 -10.09 -22.62 -13.01
CA VAL A 170 -10.24 -24.03 -12.62
C VAL A 170 -11.27 -24.74 -13.50
N GLU A 171 -12.37 -24.06 -13.84
CA GLU A 171 -13.38 -24.61 -14.74
C GLU A 171 -12.83 -24.79 -16.17
N ALA A 172 -12.10 -23.79 -16.68
CA ALA A 172 -11.43 -23.83 -17.97
C ALA A 172 -10.40 -24.98 -18.05
N ASP A 173 -9.61 -25.19 -17.00
CA ASP A 173 -8.66 -26.31 -16.90
C ASP A 173 -9.37 -27.68 -17.01
N SER A 174 -10.51 -27.83 -16.35
CA SER A 174 -11.37 -29.03 -16.46
C SER A 174 -11.91 -29.25 -17.88
N TYR A 175 -12.28 -28.18 -18.61
CA TYR A 175 -12.68 -28.31 -20.02
C TYR A 175 -11.53 -28.67 -20.94
N VAL A 176 -10.32 -28.15 -20.66
CA VAL A 176 -9.09 -28.52 -21.39
C VAL A 176 -8.80 -30.00 -21.21
N ASP A 177 -8.91 -30.52 -19.98
CA ASP A 177 -8.70 -31.93 -19.67
C ASP A 177 -9.69 -32.87 -20.38
N LYS A 178 -10.98 -32.49 -20.41
CA LYS A 178 -12.02 -33.23 -21.15
C LYS A 178 -11.77 -33.21 -22.66
N SER A 179 -11.33 -32.05 -23.19
CA SER A 179 -10.99 -31.88 -24.60
C SER A 179 -9.78 -32.74 -24.98
N MET A 180 -8.74 -32.79 -24.12
CA MET A 180 -7.56 -33.62 -24.31
C MET A 180 -7.90 -35.12 -24.34
N ARG A 181 -8.79 -35.59 -23.46
CA ARG A 181 -9.27 -37.00 -23.46
C ARG A 181 -10.03 -37.34 -24.75
N THR A 182 -10.85 -36.41 -25.23
CA THR A 182 -11.63 -36.60 -26.46
C THR A 182 -10.71 -36.63 -27.69
N LEU A 183 -9.77 -35.69 -27.78
CA LEU A 183 -8.74 -35.65 -28.82
C LEU A 183 -7.88 -36.91 -28.83
N LYS A 184 -7.44 -37.41 -27.67
CA LYS A 184 -6.68 -38.67 -27.56
C LYS A 184 -7.47 -39.87 -28.07
N THR A 185 -8.79 -39.90 -27.84
CA THR A 185 -9.68 -40.95 -28.34
C THR A 185 -9.83 -40.86 -29.86
N MET A 186 -9.98 -39.66 -30.41
CA MET A 186 -10.01 -39.43 -31.87
C MET A 186 -8.69 -39.83 -32.52
N ALA A 187 -7.55 -39.43 -31.94
CA ALA A 187 -6.21 -39.75 -32.46
C ALA A 187 -5.97 -41.26 -32.54
N ARG A 188 -6.34 -42.02 -31.50
CA ARG A 188 -6.24 -43.49 -31.50
C ARG A 188 -7.08 -44.14 -32.60
N ARG A 189 -8.31 -43.66 -32.81
CA ARG A 189 -9.19 -44.15 -33.88
C ARG A 189 -8.58 -43.89 -35.26
N VAL A 190 -8.00 -42.71 -35.47
CA VAL A 190 -7.33 -42.37 -36.74
C VAL A 190 -6.13 -43.28 -37.00
N THR A 191 -5.27 -43.52 -36.01
CA THR A 191 -4.13 -44.44 -36.16
C THR A 191 -4.57 -45.86 -36.47
N THR A 192 -5.62 -46.36 -35.78
CA THR A 192 -6.16 -47.70 -36.02
C THR A 192 -6.73 -47.82 -37.43
N ASN A 193 -7.52 -46.84 -37.87
CA ASN A 193 -8.08 -46.81 -39.22
C ASN A 193 -6.98 -46.77 -40.28
N LYS A 194 -5.93 -45.97 -40.09
CA LYS A 194 -4.77 -45.93 -41.00
C LYS A 194 -4.07 -47.29 -41.09
N LEU A 195 -3.87 -47.98 -39.96
CA LEU A 195 -3.25 -49.32 -39.93
C LEU A 195 -4.10 -50.33 -40.71
N ILE A 196 -5.41 -50.36 -40.48
CA ILE A 196 -6.35 -51.23 -41.20
C ILE A 196 -6.28 -50.97 -42.71
N THR A 197 -6.27 -49.70 -43.13
CA THR A 197 -6.16 -49.34 -44.56
C THR A 197 -4.84 -49.83 -45.17
N TYR A 198 -3.71 -49.65 -44.48
CA TYR A 198 -2.42 -50.15 -44.99
C TYR A 198 -2.36 -51.68 -45.07
N LEU A 199 -2.99 -52.39 -44.12
CA LEU A 199 -3.09 -53.85 -44.15
C LEU A 199 -3.90 -54.34 -45.35
N ILE A 200 -5.04 -53.71 -45.65
CA ILE A 200 -5.87 -54.07 -46.82
C ILE A 200 -5.08 -53.86 -48.11
N ILE A 201 -4.39 -52.71 -48.26
CA ILE A 201 -3.56 -52.43 -49.44
C ILE A 201 -2.45 -53.48 -49.59
N PHE A 202 -1.76 -53.82 -48.50
CA PHE A 202 -0.72 -54.84 -48.50
C PHE A 202 -1.24 -56.22 -48.97
N VAL A 203 -2.39 -56.65 -48.45
CA VAL A 203 -3.02 -57.92 -48.84
C VAL A 203 -3.41 -57.93 -50.31
N LEU A 204 -3.99 -56.84 -50.83
CA LEU A 204 -4.36 -56.72 -52.24
C LEU A 204 -3.14 -56.82 -53.16
N VAL A 205 -2.06 -56.11 -52.82
CA VAL A 205 -0.80 -56.17 -53.58
C VAL A 205 -0.20 -57.58 -53.55
N PHE A 206 -0.19 -58.23 -52.38
CA PHE A 206 0.29 -59.60 -52.25
C PHE A 206 -0.51 -60.60 -53.11
N LEU A 207 -1.84 -60.49 -53.14
CA LEU A 207 -2.70 -61.33 -53.99
C LEU A 207 -2.42 -61.12 -55.48
N ILE A 208 -2.23 -59.87 -55.91
CA ILE A 208 -1.87 -59.56 -57.30
C ILE A 208 -0.54 -60.22 -57.67
N PHE A 209 0.48 -60.10 -56.81
CA PHE A 209 1.78 -60.76 -57.03
C PHE A 209 1.65 -62.29 -57.09
N ALA A 210 0.87 -62.90 -56.18
CA ALA A 210 0.65 -64.34 -56.16
C ALA A 210 -0.02 -64.85 -57.44
N ILE A 211 -1.02 -64.12 -57.97
CA ILE A 211 -1.69 -64.47 -59.23
C ILE A 211 -0.72 -64.36 -60.41
N ILE A 212 0.07 -63.29 -60.48
CA ILE A 212 1.06 -63.11 -61.55
C ILE A 212 2.10 -64.24 -61.51
N TRP A 213 2.60 -64.58 -60.32
CA TRP A 213 3.56 -65.67 -60.14
C TRP A 213 2.99 -67.01 -60.61
N ASN A 214 1.76 -67.34 -60.19
CA ASN A 214 1.10 -68.59 -60.59
C ASN A 214 0.71 -68.64 -62.07
N LYS A 215 0.59 -67.49 -62.73
CA LYS A 215 0.33 -67.43 -64.19
C LYS A 215 1.61 -67.48 -65.01
N LEU A 216 2.73 -66.99 -64.46
CA LEU A 216 4.03 -66.93 -65.15
C LEU A 216 4.81 -68.26 -65.03
N ILE A 217 4.61 -68.98 -63.93
CA ILE A 217 5.16 -70.34 -63.70
C ILE A 217 4.29 -71.39 -64.39
#